data_AF-A0A7Y5DFM5-F1
#
_entry.id   AF-A0A7Y5DFM5-F1
#
_cell.length_a   1.000
_cell.length_b   1.000
_cell.length_c   1.000
_cell.angle_alpha   90.00
_cell.angle_beta   90.00
_cell.angle_gamma   90.00
#
_symmetry.space_group_name_H-M   'P 1'
#
loop_
_entity.id
_entity.type
_entity.pdbx_description
1 polymer ?
#
loop_
_entity_poly.entity_id
_entity_poly.type
_entity_poly.pdbx_seq_one_letter_code
_entity_poly.pdbx_strand_id
1 'polypeptide(L)'
;GVTPGSCATCHGVSSTGLPTNHKGGTNRAAACDSCHRTTGWIPATMNHTVVAATPCSTCHNNTLSRGIPAGHRGGMTAGACSNCHRTTAWTPATFSHTGVTPGTCATCHNGTNGVTGKPANHIPSTQSCDVCHRNTTAFSGSRYHASVTAIPGQCNTCHERGTTWLGVQGKRPSQHSGSRAAPNSCDNSGCHRVGNGF
;
A
#
# COMPACT_ATOMS: atom_id res chain seq x y z
N GLY A 1 14.21 -47.48 0.51
CA GLY A 1 14.10 -46.09 0.96
C GLY A 1 12.99 -45.42 0.18
N VAL A 2 12.15 -44.60 0.82
CA VAL A 2 11.06 -43.89 0.15
C VAL A 2 11.62 -42.57 -0.38
N THR A 3 11.36 -42.24 -1.65
CA THR A 3 11.78 -40.97 -2.24
C THR A 3 10.91 -39.84 -1.67
N PRO A 4 11.49 -38.70 -1.25
CA PRO A 4 10.71 -37.51 -0.89
C PRO A 4 9.71 -37.14 -2.01
N GLY A 5 8.47 -36.80 -1.64
CA GLY A 5 7.40 -36.50 -2.59
C GLY A 5 6.59 -37.70 -3.09
N SER A 6 7.03 -38.95 -2.86
CA SER A 6 6.26 -40.15 -3.24
C SER A 6 5.39 -40.70 -2.11
N CYS A 7 5.18 -39.96 -1.02
CA CYS A 7 4.48 -40.45 0.18
C CYS A 7 3.06 -40.98 -0.12
N ALA A 8 2.39 -40.36 -1.10
CA ALA A 8 1.03 -40.71 -1.51
C ALA A 8 0.92 -42.05 -2.26
N THR A 9 2.04 -42.69 -2.64
CA THR A 9 2.00 -44.01 -3.27
C THR A 9 1.66 -45.11 -2.26
N CYS A 10 1.79 -44.85 -0.96
CA CYS A 10 1.47 -45.80 0.11
C CYS A 10 0.49 -45.20 1.13
N HIS A 11 0.72 -43.97 1.60
CA HIS A 11 -0.13 -43.33 2.60
C HIS A 11 -1.45 -42.83 2.00
N GLY A 12 -2.57 -43.32 2.53
CA GLY A 12 -3.92 -43.09 2.00
C GLY A 12 -4.38 -44.14 0.99
N VAL A 13 -3.55 -45.16 0.73
CA VAL A 13 -3.87 -46.30 -0.15
C VAL A 13 -3.75 -47.61 0.63
N SER A 14 -2.52 -48.01 0.97
CA SER A 14 -2.20 -49.25 1.69
C SER A 14 -1.70 -49.01 3.11
N SER A 15 -1.43 -47.76 3.47
CA SER A 15 -1.07 -47.31 4.82
C SER A 15 -1.99 -46.18 5.27
N THR A 16 -2.11 -45.97 6.58
CA THR A 16 -2.91 -44.89 7.14
C THR A 16 -2.51 -43.55 6.52
N GLY A 17 -3.51 -42.85 5.99
CA GLY A 17 -3.35 -41.53 5.38
C GLY A 17 -3.23 -40.42 6.41
N LEU A 18 -3.46 -39.19 5.95
CA LEU A 18 -3.45 -38.02 6.83
C LEU A 18 -4.56 -38.13 7.89
N PRO A 19 -4.24 -37.95 9.19
CA PRO A 19 -5.27 -37.84 10.23
C PRO A 19 -6.24 -36.70 9.96
N THR A 20 -7.48 -36.82 10.43
CA THR A 20 -8.50 -35.75 10.34
C THR A 20 -8.05 -34.43 10.97
N ASN A 21 -7.18 -34.51 11.98
CA ASN A 21 -6.65 -33.36 12.71
C ASN A 21 -5.26 -32.93 12.19
N HIS A 22 -4.86 -33.39 11.00
CA HIS A 22 -3.55 -33.07 10.44
C HIS A 22 -3.40 -31.56 10.21
N LYS A 23 -2.42 -30.94 10.87
CA LYS A 23 -2.24 -29.49 10.84
C LYS A 23 -1.99 -28.95 9.43
N GLY A 24 -1.34 -29.71 8.54
CA GLY A 24 -1.15 -29.35 7.13
C GLY A 24 -2.43 -29.39 6.27
N GLY A 25 -3.56 -29.83 6.84
CA GLY A 25 -4.79 -30.08 6.10
C GLY A 25 -4.58 -31.08 4.96
N THR A 26 -5.43 -30.97 3.92
CA THR A 26 -5.29 -31.70 2.65
C THR A 26 -4.49 -30.91 1.62
N ASN A 27 -3.68 -29.94 2.06
CA ASN A 27 -3.04 -28.97 1.17
C ASN A 27 -1.98 -29.64 0.28
N ARG A 28 -2.41 -30.08 -0.91
CA ARG A 28 -1.56 -30.72 -1.92
C ARG A 28 -0.55 -29.76 -2.56
N ALA A 29 -0.64 -28.45 -2.28
CA ALA A 29 0.28 -27.45 -2.83
C ALA A 29 1.67 -27.47 -2.14
N ALA A 30 1.80 -28.18 -1.01
CA ALA A 30 3.08 -28.44 -0.36
C ALA A 30 3.28 -29.96 -0.29
N ALA A 31 4.41 -30.44 -0.82
CA ALA A 31 4.80 -31.83 -0.66
C ALA A 31 5.07 -32.13 0.83
N CYS A 32 4.86 -33.38 1.29
CA CYS A 32 4.94 -33.74 2.71
C CYS A 32 6.30 -33.37 3.35
N ASP A 33 7.36 -33.41 2.56
CA ASP A 33 8.72 -33.03 2.92
C ASP A 33 8.92 -31.54 3.18
N SER A 34 7.92 -30.71 2.85
CA SER A 34 7.89 -29.30 3.27
C SER A 34 7.81 -29.16 4.79
N CYS A 35 7.15 -30.11 5.46
CA CYS A 35 7.00 -30.12 6.93
C CYS A 35 7.79 -31.25 7.60
N HIS A 36 7.89 -32.40 6.93
CA HIS A 36 8.41 -33.63 7.51
C HIS A 36 9.80 -33.97 6.97
N ARG A 37 10.68 -34.52 7.81
CA ARG A 37 11.93 -35.12 7.37
C ARG A 37 11.82 -36.63 7.44
N THR A 38 12.43 -37.34 6.49
CA THR A 38 12.44 -38.81 6.47
C THR A 38 13.24 -39.42 7.61
N THR A 39 14.21 -38.68 8.16
CA THR A 39 15.03 -39.09 9.30
C THR A 39 14.40 -38.74 10.67
N GLY A 40 13.25 -38.07 10.67
CA GLY A 40 12.58 -37.60 11.88
C GLY A 40 11.22 -36.99 11.52
N TRP A 41 10.18 -37.83 11.55
CA TRP A 41 8.85 -37.45 11.05
C TRP A 41 8.12 -36.45 11.98
N ILE A 42 8.35 -36.56 13.29
CA ILE A 42 7.77 -35.70 14.33
C ILE A 42 8.88 -35.29 15.32
N PRO A 43 8.94 -34.01 15.76
CA PRO A 43 8.06 -32.91 15.39
C PRO A 43 8.31 -32.42 13.96
N ALA A 44 7.21 -32.13 13.24
CA ALA A 44 7.27 -31.54 11.91
C ALA A 44 7.47 -30.02 12.02
N THR A 45 8.32 -29.45 11.18
CA THR A 45 8.56 -28.00 11.12
C THR A 45 8.51 -27.54 9.67
N MET A 46 7.76 -26.47 9.40
CA MET A 46 7.67 -25.92 8.05
C MET A 46 8.99 -25.37 7.56
N ASN A 47 9.41 -25.81 6.37
CA ASN A 47 10.50 -25.24 5.61
C ASN A 47 9.93 -24.33 4.49
N HIS A 48 10.02 -23.01 4.68
CA HIS A 48 9.52 -22.06 3.68
C HIS A 48 10.35 -22.01 2.39
N THR A 49 11.59 -22.51 2.39
CA THR A 49 12.47 -22.48 1.20
C THR A 49 11.96 -23.38 0.08
N VAL A 50 11.24 -24.45 0.41
CA VAL A 50 10.71 -25.41 -0.58
C VAL A 50 9.30 -25.07 -1.06
N VAL A 51 8.67 -24.04 -0.49
CA VAL A 51 7.34 -23.54 -0.89
C VAL A 51 7.37 -22.07 -1.31
N ALA A 52 8.54 -21.55 -1.67
CA ALA A 52 8.72 -20.14 -2.02
C ALA A 52 7.87 -19.68 -3.23
N ALA A 53 7.55 -20.62 -4.14
CA ALA A 53 6.69 -20.36 -5.30
C ALA A 53 5.19 -20.56 -5.00
N THR A 54 4.83 -21.12 -3.85
CA THR A 54 3.43 -21.35 -3.46
C THR A 54 2.85 -20.03 -2.94
N PRO A 55 1.66 -19.60 -3.42
CA PRO A 55 1.01 -18.40 -2.90
C PRO A 55 0.85 -18.45 -1.38
N CYS A 56 1.22 -17.37 -0.69
CA CYS A 56 1.23 -17.34 0.78
C CYS A 56 -0.15 -17.66 1.36
N SER A 57 -1.22 -17.19 0.71
CA SER A 57 -2.62 -17.42 1.11
C SER A 57 -3.05 -18.88 1.01
N THR A 58 -2.32 -19.74 0.30
CA THR A 58 -2.60 -21.18 0.29
C THR A 58 -2.40 -21.81 1.68
N CYS A 59 -1.50 -21.25 2.50
CA CYS A 59 -1.27 -21.69 3.88
C CYS A 59 -1.73 -20.66 4.93
N HIS A 60 -1.49 -19.38 4.69
CA HIS A 60 -1.85 -18.28 5.60
C HIS A 60 -3.28 -17.77 5.32
N ASN A 61 -4.27 -18.62 5.62
CA ASN A 61 -5.69 -18.39 5.32
C ASN A 61 -6.63 -18.41 6.53
N ASN A 62 -6.08 -18.35 7.75
CA ASN A 62 -6.81 -18.51 9.01
C ASN A 62 -7.39 -19.91 9.28
N THR A 63 -7.29 -20.85 8.35
CA THR A 63 -7.66 -22.27 8.57
C THR A 63 -6.43 -23.12 8.86
N LEU A 64 -5.42 -23.06 7.99
CA LEU A 64 -4.18 -23.83 8.09
C LEU A 64 -3.12 -23.10 8.94
N SER A 65 -2.98 -21.80 8.72
CA SER A 65 -2.11 -20.94 9.50
C SER A 65 -2.68 -19.54 9.58
N ARG A 66 -2.19 -18.76 10.54
CA ARG A 66 -2.59 -17.37 10.71
C ARG A 66 -2.42 -16.61 9.40
N GLY A 67 -3.50 -16.01 8.92
CA GLY A 67 -3.52 -15.16 7.75
C GLY A 67 -3.03 -13.74 8.07
N ILE A 68 -3.43 -12.80 7.21
CA ILE A 68 -3.13 -11.37 7.38
C ILE A 68 -3.82 -10.88 8.67
N PRO A 69 -3.08 -10.38 9.67
CA PRO A 69 -3.66 -9.92 10.92
C PRO A 69 -4.39 -8.59 10.76
N ALA A 70 -5.30 -8.29 11.69
CA ALA A 70 -5.90 -6.95 11.80
C ALA A 70 -4.81 -5.88 12.00
N GLY A 71 -4.95 -4.74 11.33
CA GLY A 71 -3.97 -3.65 11.37
C GLY A 71 -2.71 -3.86 10.53
N HIS A 72 -2.67 -4.89 9.67
CA HIS A 72 -1.59 -5.07 8.69
C HIS A 72 -1.46 -3.86 7.74
N ARG A 73 -0.22 -3.44 7.46
CA ARG A 73 0.07 -2.28 6.60
C ARG A 73 0.41 -2.73 5.17
N GLY A 74 -0.09 -2.03 4.15
CA GLY A 74 0.23 -2.31 2.74
C GLY A 74 -0.85 -3.03 1.93
N GLY A 75 -2.08 -3.11 2.45
CA GLY A 75 -3.24 -3.67 1.74
C GLY A 75 -3.50 -5.16 2.01
N MET A 76 -4.67 -5.62 1.56
CA MET A 76 -5.21 -6.96 1.84
C MET A 76 -5.07 -7.94 0.65
N THR A 77 -4.48 -7.52 -0.47
CA THR A 77 -4.39 -8.35 -1.67
C THR A 77 -3.35 -9.46 -1.46
N ALA A 78 -3.83 -10.69 -1.39
CA ALA A 78 -2.97 -11.88 -1.33
C ALA A 78 -2.09 -11.95 -2.59
N GLY A 79 -0.77 -12.09 -2.41
CA GLY A 79 0.18 -12.33 -3.52
C GLY A 79 1.41 -11.43 -3.57
N ALA A 80 1.43 -10.31 -2.82
CA ALA A 80 2.55 -9.35 -2.80
C ALA A 80 3.39 -9.39 -1.50
N CYS A 81 3.28 -10.46 -0.71
CA CYS A 81 3.89 -10.54 0.63
C CYS A 81 5.43 -10.34 0.59
N SER A 82 6.08 -10.81 -0.47
CA SER A 82 7.53 -10.69 -0.71
C SER A 82 8.01 -9.25 -0.89
N ASN A 83 7.12 -8.30 -1.19
CA ASN A 83 7.48 -6.89 -1.28
C ASN A 83 7.85 -6.27 0.08
N CYS A 84 7.38 -6.89 1.17
CA CYS A 84 7.60 -6.42 2.54
C CYS A 84 8.30 -7.45 3.41
N HIS A 85 7.97 -8.74 3.23
CA HIS A 85 8.40 -9.83 4.09
C HIS A 85 9.44 -10.72 3.41
N ARG A 86 10.34 -11.26 4.23
CA ARG A 86 11.25 -12.34 3.84
C ARG A 86 10.88 -13.61 4.59
N THR A 87 10.97 -14.75 3.94
CA THR A 87 10.68 -16.05 4.58
C THR A 87 11.71 -16.43 5.66
N THR A 88 12.91 -15.87 5.59
CA THR A 88 13.98 -16.06 6.59
C THR A 88 13.85 -15.13 7.79
N ALA A 89 13.17 -13.99 7.63
CA ALA A 89 12.92 -13.00 8.69
C ALA A 89 11.61 -12.29 8.37
N TRP A 90 10.51 -12.82 8.91
CA TRP A 90 9.17 -12.29 8.62
C TRP A 90 8.97 -10.88 9.20
N THR A 91 9.60 -10.60 10.34
CA THR A 91 9.58 -9.30 11.01
C THR A 91 10.99 -8.91 11.46
N PRO A 92 11.36 -7.61 11.40
CA PRO A 92 10.57 -6.50 10.88
C PRO A 92 10.39 -6.58 9.35
N ALA A 93 9.27 -6.08 8.86
CA ALA A 93 8.98 -6.00 7.42
C ALA A 93 9.39 -4.61 6.90
N THR A 94 9.96 -4.56 5.71
CA THR A 94 10.41 -3.31 5.08
C THR A 94 9.94 -3.27 3.63
N PHE A 95 9.39 -2.13 3.21
CA PHE A 95 8.98 -1.90 1.83
C PHE A 95 9.92 -0.89 1.15
N SER A 96 10.27 -1.16 -0.11
CA SER A 96 10.98 -0.18 -0.96
C SER A 96 10.01 0.43 -1.97
N HIS A 97 10.06 1.75 -2.10
CA HIS A 97 9.30 2.47 -3.15
C HIS A 97 9.95 2.35 -4.54
N THR A 98 11.14 1.75 -4.66
CA THR A 98 11.79 1.53 -5.95
C THR A 98 10.91 0.69 -6.87
N GLY A 99 10.63 1.18 -8.08
CA GLY A 99 9.83 0.46 -9.06
C GLY A 99 8.32 0.52 -8.83
N VAL A 100 7.83 1.30 -7.87
CA VAL A 100 6.40 1.61 -7.76
C VAL A 100 5.96 2.37 -9.01
N THR A 101 4.92 1.86 -9.67
CA THR A 101 4.38 2.45 -10.89
C THR A 101 3.81 3.85 -10.59
N PRO A 102 4.17 4.89 -11.38
CA PRO A 102 3.52 6.19 -11.29
C PRO A 102 1.99 6.08 -11.40
N GLY A 103 1.25 6.93 -10.68
CA GLY A 103 -0.21 6.88 -10.64
C GLY A 103 -0.81 5.87 -9.65
N THR A 104 -0.04 4.93 -9.09
CA THR A 104 -0.59 3.91 -8.17
C THR A 104 -0.42 4.25 -6.70
N CYS A 105 0.07 5.44 -6.34
CA CYS A 105 0.38 5.78 -4.94
C CYS A 105 -0.84 5.60 -4.01
N ALA A 106 -2.03 5.97 -4.50
CA ALA A 106 -3.28 5.90 -3.76
C ALA A 106 -3.79 4.46 -3.52
N THR A 107 -3.24 3.44 -4.18
CA THR A 107 -3.62 2.04 -3.91
C THR A 107 -3.17 1.60 -2.51
N CYS A 108 -2.08 2.19 -2.00
CA CYS A 108 -1.58 1.95 -0.65
C CYS A 108 -1.80 3.17 0.26
N HIS A 109 -1.52 4.39 -0.20
CA HIS A 109 -1.66 5.63 0.58
C HIS A 109 -3.08 6.21 0.55
N ASN A 110 -4.06 5.42 0.99
CA ASN A 110 -5.48 5.81 1.04
C ASN A 110 -5.98 6.15 2.45
N GLY A 111 -5.08 6.23 3.45
CA GLY A 111 -5.44 6.53 4.84
C GLY A 111 -6.02 5.34 5.60
N THR A 112 -6.08 4.15 4.99
CA THR A 112 -6.51 2.92 5.65
C THR A 112 -5.30 2.06 6.03
N ASN A 113 -5.53 1.04 6.87
CA ASN A 113 -4.52 0.01 7.16
C ASN A 113 -3.19 0.58 7.69
N GLY A 114 -3.25 1.71 8.41
CA GLY A 114 -2.06 2.38 8.95
C GLY A 114 -1.09 2.90 7.90
N VAL A 115 -1.49 3.02 6.63
CA VAL A 115 -0.70 3.69 5.59
C VAL A 115 -1.26 5.08 5.39
N THR A 116 -0.48 6.09 5.76
CA THR A 116 -0.90 7.49 5.72
C THR A 116 -1.29 7.88 4.31
N GLY A 117 -2.50 8.42 4.15
CA GLY A 117 -2.95 9.03 2.90
C GLY A 117 -2.69 10.53 2.87
N LYS A 118 -3.53 11.25 2.13
CA LYS A 118 -3.53 12.72 2.13
C LYS A 118 -3.87 13.21 3.55
N PRO A 119 -3.03 14.04 4.20
CA PRO A 119 -3.39 14.62 5.50
C PRO A 119 -4.59 15.57 5.36
N ALA A 120 -5.26 15.87 6.48
CA ALA A 120 -6.47 16.71 6.49
C ALA A 120 -6.25 18.11 5.89
N ASN A 121 -5.02 18.61 5.96
CA ASN A 121 -4.60 19.89 5.39
C ASN A 121 -3.87 19.75 4.04
N HIS A 122 -4.09 18.67 3.30
CA HIS A 122 -3.65 18.55 1.90
C HIS A 122 -4.62 19.29 0.97
N ILE A 123 -4.09 20.01 -0.03
CA ILE A 123 -4.90 20.71 -1.03
C ILE A 123 -5.96 19.80 -1.70
N PRO A 124 -7.20 20.28 -1.96
CA PRO A 124 -8.21 19.47 -2.62
C PRO A 124 -7.75 19.07 -4.04
N SER A 125 -7.59 17.77 -4.30
CA SER A 125 -7.16 17.27 -5.61
C SER A 125 -7.51 15.80 -5.79
N THR A 126 -7.92 15.44 -7.01
CA THR A 126 -8.12 14.06 -7.48
C THR A 126 -7.01 13.56 -8.40
N GLN A 127 -6.02 14.41 -8.72
CA GLN A 127 -4.87 14.06 -9.55
C GLN A 127 -4.01 12.98 -8.87
N SER A 128 -3.29 12.20 -9.69
CA SER A 128 -2.27 11.27 -9.23
C SER A 128 -1.19 11.98 -8.41
N CYS A 129 -0.68 11.32 -7.37
CA CYS A 129 0.26 11.94 -6.43
C CYS A 129 1.55 12.40 -7.10
N ASP A 130 2.04 11.66 -8.10
CA ASP A 130 3.26 11.90 -8.86
C ASP A 130 3.21 13.16 -9.75
N VAL A 131 2.01 13.72 -9.99
CA VAL A 131 1.87 15.04 -10.62
C VAL A 131 2.58 16.10 -9.78
N CYS A 132 2.41 16.02 -8.45
CA CYS A 132 2.91 17.00 -7.49
C CYS A 132 4.12 16.51 -6.68
N HIS A 133 4.17 15.22 -6.35
CA HIS A 133 5.19 14.61 -5.49
C HIS A 133 6.17 13.78 -6.32
N ARG A 134 7.36 14.34 -6.59
CA ARG A 134 8.40 13.70 -7.41
C ARG A 134 9.35 12.79 -6.63
N ASN A 135 9.24 12.76 -5.31
CA ASN A 135 10.14 12.01 -4.43
C ASN A 135 9.32 11.22 -3.40
N THR A 136 9.61 9.92 -3.28
CA THR A 136 8.93 8.99 -2.37
C THR A 136 9.55 8.96 -0.96
N THR A 137 10.75 9.53 -0.80
CA THR A 137 11.48 9.65 0.48
C THR A 137 11.19 10.99 1.12
N ALA A 138 11.46 12.07 0.41
CA ALA A 138 11.02 13.41 0.78
C ALA A 138 9.64 13.64 0.12
N PHE A 139 8.60 13.03 0.68
CA PHE A 139 7.21 13.19 0.21
C PHE A 139 6.65 14.58 0.62
N SER A 140 7.41 15.63 0.34
CA SER A 140 7.16 17.02 0.69
C SER A 140 7.67 17.94 -0.44
N GLY A 141 7.15 19.17 -0.52
CA GLY A 141 7.67 20.17 -1.46
C GLY A 141 7.07 20.16 -2.87
N SER A 142 5.78 19.83 -3.02
CA SER A 142 5.09 19.98 -4.31
C SER A 142 4.96 21.44 -4.72
N ARG A 143 5.34 21.79 -5.95
CA ARG A 143 5.09 23.11 -6.54
C ARG A 143 3.80 23.07 -7.35
N TYR A 144 2.67 23.35 -6.70
CA TYR A 144 1.33 23.24 -7.31
C TYR A 144 1.20 24.04 -8.62
N HIS A 145 1.59 25.32 -8.65
CA HIS A 145 1.53 26.15 -9.88
C HIS A 145 2.42 25.66 -11.03
N ALA A 146 3.44 24.85 -10.73
CA ALA A 146 4.29 24.23 -11.76
C ALA A 146 3.79 22.82 -12.17
N SER A 147 2.88 22.24 -11.39
CA SER A 147 2.43 20.85 -11.54
C SER A 147 1.02 20.75 -12.14
N VAL A 148 0.23 21.82 -12.07
CA VAL A 148 -1.10 21.89 -12.68
C VAL A 148 -1.34 23.29 -13.24
N THR A 149 -2.09 23.38 -14.34
CA THR A 149 -2.57 24.67 -14.85
C THR A 149 -3.57 25.25 -13.85
N ALA A 150 -3.34 26.50 -13.41
CA ALA A 150 -4.29 27.21 -12.57
C ALA A 150 -5.65 27.24 -13.27
N ILE A 151 -6.68 26.69 -12.64
CA ILE A 151 -8.03 26.71 -13.20
C ILE A 151 -8.60 28.11 -12.97
N PRO A 152 -8.94 28.87 -14.03
CA PRO A 152 -9.51 30.19 -13.88
C PRO A 152 -10.73 30.11 -12.98
N GLY A 153 -10.62 30.77 -11.83
CA GLY A 153 -11.70 30.88 -10.89
C GLY A 153 -11.83 29.86 -9.77
N GLN A 154 -10.80 29.05 -9.55
CA GLN A 154 -10.74 28.16 -8.38
C GLN A 154 -9.64 28.58 -7.39
N CYS A 155 -9.12 29.80 -7.53
CA CYS A 155 -8.06 30.36 -6.71
C CYS A 155 -8.47 30.43 -5.23
N ASN A 156 -9.74 30.74 -4.99
CA ASN A 156 -10.34 30.88 -3.66
C ASN A 156 -10.42 29.53 -2.92
N THR A 157 -10.51 28.40 -3.63
CA THR A 157 -10.44 27.05 -3.04
C THR A 157 -9.15 26.82 -2.24
N CYS A 158 -8.05 27.47 -2.61
CA CYS A 158 -6.76 27.33 -1.93
C CYS A 158 -6.30 28.60 -1.20
N HIS A 159 -6.69 29.79 -1.67
CA HIS A 159 -6.21 31.08 -1.18
C HIS A 159 -7.24 31.88 -0.35
N GLU A 160 -8.39 31.28 0.02
CA GLU A 160 -9.40 31.93 0.86
C GLU A 160 -8.92 32.26 2.28
N ARG A 161 -9.62 33.19 2.93
CA ARG A 161 -9.40 33.47 4.34
C ARG A 161 -9.87 32.27 5.16
N GLY A 162 -8.96 31.67 5.93
CA GLY A 162 -9.26 30.55 6.82
C GLY A 162 -8.79 29.19 6.30
N THR A 163 -8.40 29.07 5.03
CA THR A 163 -7.77 27.85 4.53
C THR A 163 -6.33 27.76 5.03
N THR A 164 -5.94 26.59 5.55
CA THR A 164 -4.58 26.30 6.04
C THR A 164 -4.04 25.04 5.39
N TRP A 165 -3.85 25.10 4.07
CA TRP A 165 -3.26 24.00 3.32
C TRP A 165 -1.73 23.93 3.54
N LEU A 166 -1.19 22.72 3.65
CA LEU A 166 0.24 22.51 3.82
C LEU A 166 1.03 23.10 2.65
N GLY A 167 2.01 23.96 2.95
CA GLY A 167 2.89 24.57 1.94
C GLY A 167 2.29 25.77 1.19
N VAL A 168 1.03 26.13 1.41
CA VAL A 168 0.43 27.34 0.81
C VAL A 168 0.81 28.57 1.64
N GLN A 169 1.71 29.40 1.10
CA GLN A 169 2.20 30.62 1.76
C GLN A 169 1.41 31.88 1.37
N GLY A 170 0.71 31.87 0.23
CA GLY A 170 -0.12 33.00 -0.23
C GLY A 170 -1.53 32.92 0.35
N LYS A 171 -1.97 33.91 1.12
CA LYS A 171 -3.37 34.09 1.54
C LYS A 171 -3.91 35.37 0.94
N ARG A 172 -5.23 35.44 0.71
CA ARG A 172 -5.88 36.69 0.30
C ARG A 172 -5.55 37.80 1.32
N PRO A 173 -5.09 39.00 0.89
CA PRO A 173 -4.75 40.09 1.81
C PRO A 173 -5.91 40.42 2.75
N SER A 174 -5.58 40.76 4.00
CA SER A 174 -6.55 41.06 5.06
C SER A 174 -7.46 42.26 4.75
N GLN A 175 -7.02 43.15 3.85
CA GLN A 175 -7.69 44.39 3.46
C GLN A 175 -8.71 44.23 2.30
N HIS A 176 -8.99 43.01 1.84
CA HIS A 176 -10.05 42.75 0.86
C HIS A 176 -11.45 42.71 1.54
N SER A 177 -12.14 43.85 1.61
CA SER A 177 -13.42 44.06 2.31
C SER A 177 -14.65 44.24 1.40
N GLY A 178 -14.56 43.86 0.12
CA GLY A 178 -15.69 43.98 -0.82
C GLY A 178 -16.87 43.05 -0.51
N SER A 179 -18.07 43.63 -0.40
CA SER A 179 -19.37 42.98 -0.10
C SER A 179 -20.00 42.23 -1.29
N ARG A 180 -19.29 42.12 -2.42
CA ARG A 180 -19.70 41.31 -3.57
C ARG A 180 -18.59 40.31 -3.87
N ALA A 181 -18.96 39.04 -3.99
CA ALA A 181 -18.04 38.00 -4.43
C ALA A 181 -17.51 38.40 -5.82
N ALA A 182 -16.25 38.84 -5.90
CA ALA A 182 -15.60 38.94 -7.20
C ALA A 182 -15.58 37.52 -7.76
N PRO A 183 -16.16 37.27 -8.95
CA PRO A 183 -16.06 35.97 -9.54
C PRO A 183 -14.59 35.77 -9.91
N ASN A 184 -13.88 35.02 -9.07
CA ASN A 184 -12.91 34.08 -9.55
C ASN A 184 -11.66 34.63 -10.31
N SER A 185 -10.85 35.53 -9.73
CA SER A 185 -9.64 36.03 -10.42
C SER A 185 -8.31 35.50 -9.85
N CYS A 186 -7.56 34.74 -10.67
CA CYS A 186 -6.10 34.60 -10.58
C CYS A 186 -5.39 35.63 -11.48
N ASP A 187 -6.09 36.14 -12.50
CA ASP A 187 -5.94 37.47 -13.12
C ASP A 187 -7.19 37.94 -13.91
N ASN A 188 -8.25 37.13 -14.04
CA ASN A 188 -9.46 37.44 -14.81
C ASN A 188 -10.23 38.66 -14.25
N SER A 189 -9.91 39.83 -14.80
CA SER A 189 -10.07 41.15 -14.22
C SER A 189 -11.48 41.70 -14.39
N GLY A 190 -12.26 41.71 -13.31
CA GLY A 190 -13.33 42.68 -13.14
C GLY A 190 -12.82 44.03 -12.61
N CYS A 191 -11.76 44.04 -11.79
CA CYS A 191 -11.21 45.25 -11.14
C CYS A 191 -9.68 45.26 -10.81
N HIS A 192 -8.93 44.14 -10.89
CA HIS A 192 -7.51 44.09 -10.51
C HIS A 192 -6.60 43.43 -11.56
N ARG A 193 -5.38 43.95 -11.73
CA ARG A 193 -4.27 43.36 -12.50
C ARG A 193 -3.18 42.89 -11.53
N VAL A 194 -2.65 41.69 -11.70
CA VAL A 194 -1.49 41.20 -10.96
C VAL A 194 -0.21 41.73 -11.62
N GLY A 195 0.58 42.51 -10.88
CA GLY A 195 1.94 42.85 -11.29
C GLY A 195 2.85 41.63 -11.17
N ASN A 196 3.72 41.42 -12.15
CA ASN A 196 4.64 40.28 -12.25
C ASN A 196 5.32 39.94 -10.91
N GLY A 197 4.91 38.83 -10.29
CA GLY A 197 5.54 38.34 -9.07
C GLY A 197 4.75 37.20 -8.43
N PHE A 198 5.02 35.97 -8.89
CA PHE A 198 4.84 34.76 -8.09
C PHE A 198 6.21 34.23 -7.68
#